data_AF-A0A926P2I6-F1
#
_entry.id   AF-A0A926P2I6-F1
#
_cell.length_a   1.000
_cell.length_b   1.000
_cell.length_c   1.000
_cell.angle_alpha   90.00
_cell.angle_beta   90.00
_cell.angle_gamma   90.00
#
_symmetry.space_group_name_H-M   'P 1'
#
loop_
_entity.id
_entity.type
_entity.pdbx_description
1 polymer ?
#
loop_
_entity_poly.entity_id
_entity_poly.type
_entity_poly.pdbx_seq_one_letter_code
_entity_poly.pdbx_strand_id
1 'polypeptide(L)'
;MTAGLRSLRTVPPVAVEELRHMPTRALLKRLEDLRGLHETCGDTDWDEEEHDAVKASGLIAYKDTEIWKQAYGELKTELQTREHVDRGGRQARRRAQQEKQRR
;
A
#
# COMPACT_ATOMS: atom_id res chain seq x y z
N MET A 1 3.92 -13.65 26.95
CA MET A 1 3.18 -12.37 26.97
C MET A 1 3.20 -11.82 25.54
N THR A 2 2.07 -11.75 24.84
CA THR A 2 2.00 -11.44 23.39
C THR A 2 1.57 -10.00 23.09
N ALA A 3 2.05 -9.04 23.90
CA ALA A 3 1.64 -7.63 23.80
C ALA A 3 2.59 -6.74 22.98
N GLY A 4 3.80 -7.20 22.66
CA GLY A 4 4.86 -6.35 22.09
C GLY A 4 4.67 -5.94 20.62
N LEU A 5 4.06 -6.79 19.79
CA LEU A 5 4.02 -6.55 18.33
C LEU A 5 3.16 -5.34 17.91
N ARG A 6 2.22 -4.89 18.77
CA ARG A 6 1.34 -3.75 18.45
C ARG A 6 2.01 -2.39 18.60
N SER A 7 3.08 -2.30 19.41
CA SER A 7 3.89 -1.09 19.55
C SER A 7 5.00 -1.01 18.51
N LEU A 8 5.38 -2.14 17.91
CA LEU A 8 6.39 -2.19 16.86
C LEU A 8 5.83 -1.65 15.55
N ARG A 9 6.66 -0.88 14.85
CA ARG A 9 6.30 -0.30 13.54
C ARG A 9 6.30 -1.41 12.48
N THR A 10 5.16 -2.07 12.33
CA THR A 10 4.97 -3.22 11.45
C THR A 10 3.70 -3.05 10.63
N VAL A 11 3.64 -3.69 9.45
CA VAL A 11 2.48 -3.67 8.56
C VAL A 11 2.09 -5.12 8.22
N PRO A 12 0.81 -5.51 8.33
CA PRO A 12 0.39 -6.85 7.93
C PRO A 12 0.45 -6.99 6.40
N PRO A 13 0.93 -8.10 5.83
CA PRO A 13 0.80 -8.36 4.39
C PRO A 13 -0.68 -8.43 3.99
N VAL A 14 -0.99 -8.00 2.78
CA VAL A 14 -2.36 -8.00 2.23
C VAL A 14 -2.27 -8.55 0.82
N ALA A 15 -3.12 -9.52 0.51
CA ALA A 15 -3.18 -10.13 -0.81
C ALA A 15 -3.62 -9.12 -1.89
N VAL A 16 -3.14 -9.31 -3.12
CA VAL A 16 -3.45 -8.45 -4.27
C VAL A 16 -4.96 -8.31 -4.49
N GLU A 17 -5.69 -9.40 -4.33
CA GLU A 17 -7.14 -9.48 -4.44
C GLU A 17 -7.81 -8.53 -3.45
N GLU A 18 -7.33 -8.48 -2.22
CA GLU A 18 -7.86 -7.57 -1.21
C GLU A 18 -7.49 -6.11 -1.53
N LEU A 19 -6.27 -5.85 -2.04
CA LEU A 19 -5.86 -4.51 -2.51
C LEU A 19 -6.82 -3.97 -3.60
N ARG A 20 -7.30 -4.83 -4.50
CA ARG A 20 -8.26 -4.44 -5.55
C ARG A 20 -9.58 -3.97 -4.98
N HIS A 21 -10.02 -4.53 -3.85
CA HIS A 21 -11.28 -4.15 -3.19
C HIS A 21 -11.13 -2.98 -2.21
N MET A 22 -9.91 -2.64 -1.78
CA MET A 22 -9.68 -1.52 -0.87
C MET A 22 -10.02 -0.17 -1.53
N PRO A 23 -10.57 0.81 -0.80
CA PRO A 23 -10.73 2.16 -1.32
C PRO A 23 -9.36 2.83 -1.52
N THR A 24 -9.26 3.77 -2.48
CA THR A 24 -7.97 4.44 -2.80
C THR A 24 -7.36 5.13 -1.58
N ARG A 25 -8.17 5.69 -0.68
CA ARG A 25 -7.68 6.26 0.59
C ARG A 25 -6.96 5.22 1.46
N ALA A 26 -7.47 3.99 1.52
CA ALA A 26 -6.83 2.92 2.28
C ALA A 26 -5.52 2.47 1.62
N LEU A 27 -5.48 2.39 0.27
CA LEU A 27 -4.25 2.09 -0.46
C LEU A 27 -3.17 3.16 -0.25
N LEU A 28 -3.53 4.45 -0.26
CA LEU A 28 -2.61 5.55 0.01
C LEU A 28 -2.08 5.51 1.45
N LYS A 29 -2.95 5.30 2.43
CA LYS A 29 -2.52 5.13 3.82
C LYS A 29 -1.54 3.96 3.97
N ARG A 30 -1.85 2.83 3.33
CA ARG A 30 -0.99 1.65 3.33
C ARG A 30 0.38 1.91 2.67
N LEU A 31 0.42 2.74 1.63
CA LEU A 31 1.66 3.18 1.00
C LEU A 31 2.50 4.03 1.97
N GLU A 32 1.87 4.92 2.73
CA GLU A 32 2.52 5.70 3.78
C GLU A 32 3.06 4.79 4.90
N ASP A 33 2.26 3.83 5.35
CA ASP A 33 2.65 2.86 6.38
C ASP A 33 3.88 2.04 5.93
N LEU A 34 3.87 1.49 4.69
CA LEU A 34 5.00 0.76 4.12
C LEU A 34 6.26 1.61 3.94
N ARG A 35 6.11 2.89 3.58
CA ARG A 35 7.24 3.84 3.47
C ARG A 35 7.81 4.25 4.82
N GLY A 36 6.98 4.18 5.87
CA GLY A 36 7.37 4.48 7.24
C GLY A 36 8.20 3.39 7.90
N LEU A 37 8.22 2.17 7.34
CA LEU A 37 8.99 1.06 7.89
C LEU A 37 10.50 1.34 7.92
N HIS A 38 11.20 0.62 8.80
CA HIS A 38 12.66 0.70 8.93
C HIS A 38 13.34 0.17 7.67
N GLU A 39 14.51 0.69 7.31
CA GLU A 39 15.22 0.23 6.11
C GLU A 39 15.75 -1.19 6.33
N THR A 40 16.40 -1.43 7.47
CA THR A 40 17.00 -2.71 7.84
C THR A 40 16.76 -3.06 9.31
N CYS A 41 17.07 -4.31 9.67
CA CYS A 41 17.06 -4.81 11.05
C CYS A 41 18.03 -4.03 11.98
N GLY A 42 19.09 -3.43 11.43
CA GLY A 42 20.07 -2.67 12.23
C GLY A 42 19.62 -1.25 12.58
N ASP A 43 18.52 -0.77 11.98
CA ASP A 43 17.96 0.57 12.23
C ASP A 43 16.94 0.59 13.38
N THR A 44 16.76 -0.54 14.08
CA THR A 44 15.82 -0.68 15.19
C THR A 44 16.55 -0.98 16.49
N ASP A 45 16.12 -0.33 17.57
CA ASP A 45 16.53 -0.66 18.95
C ASP A 45 15.74 -1.86 19.50
N TRP A 46 15.41 -2.85 18.66
CA TRP A 46 14.62 -4.00 19.05
C TRP A 46 15.52 -5.10 19.63
N ASP A 47 15.01 -5.78 20.66
CA ASP A 47 15.70 -6.93 21.23
C ASP A 47 15.51 -8.19 20.34
N GLU A 48 16.34 -9.22 20.55
CA GLU A 48 16.27 -10.48 19.77
C GLU A 48 14.86 -11.11 19.83
N GLU A 49 14.21 -11.08 21.00
CA GLU A 49 12.84 -11.59 21.17
C GLU A 49 11.82 -10.85 20.29
N GLU A 50 12.00 -9.55 20.08
CA GLU A 50 11.11 -8.73 19.27
C GLU A 50 11.32 -9.01 17.77
N HIS A 51 12.58 -9.13 17.35
CA HIS A 51 12.92 -9.56 16.00
C HIS A 51 12.33 -10.94 15.68
N ASP A 52 12.48 -11.90 16.60
CA ASP A 52 11.94 -13.25 16.43
C ASP A 52 10.41 -13.26 16.43
N ALA A 53 9.77 -12.46 17.28
CA ALA A 53 8.32 -12.33 17.29
C ALA A 53 7.79 -11.76 15.96
N VAL A 54 8.45 -10.75 15.40
CA VAL A 54 8.08 -10.17 14.10
C VAL A 54 8.27 -11.20 12.98
N LYS A 55 9.41 -11.89 12.97
CA LYS A 55 9.72 -12.93 11.98
C LYS A 55 8.71 -14.08 12.04
N ALA A 56 8.30 -14.50 13.24
CA ALA A 56 7.30 -15.55 13.44
C ALA A 56 5.87 -15.10 13.10
N SER A 57 5.57 -13.80 13.23
CA SER A 57 4.24 -13.24 12.98
C SER A 57 3.89 -13.10 11.49
N GLY A 58 4.89 -13.16 10.59
CA GLY A 58 4.70 -12.91 9.16
C GLY A 58 4.38 -11.44 8.82
N LEU A 59 4.59 -10.52 9.76
CA LEU A 59 4.43 -9.07 9.53
C LEU A 59 5.63 -8.50 8.76
N ILE A 60 5.39 -7.39 8.07
CA ILE A 60 6.42 -6.65 7.34
C ILE A 60 6.99 -5.57 8.27
N ALA A 61 8.28 -5.66 8.58
CA ALA A 61 8.97 -4.70 9.45
C ALA A 61 10.07 -3.89 8.74
N TYR A 62 10.73 -4.48 7.73
CA TYR A 62 11.90 -3.89 7.08
C TYR A 62 11.73 -3.82 5.57
N LYS A 63 12.27 -2.77 4.96
CA LYS A 63 12.21 -2.53 3.52
C LYS A 63 13.15 -3.39 2.69
N ASP A 64 14.24 -3.85 3.29
CA ASP A 64 15.20 -4.76 2.66
C ASP A 64 14.65 -6.17 2.43
N THR A 65 13.55 -6.53 3.10
CA THR A 65 12.91 -7.85 2.99
C THR A 65 12.17 -8.04 1.67
N GLU A 66 12.18 -9.27 1.17
CA GLU A 66 11.45 -9.65 -0.06
C GLU A 66 9.94 -9.46 0.09
N ILE A 67 9.38 -9.73 1.27
CA ILE A 67 7.95 -9.52 1.55
C ILE A 67 7.56 -8.04 1.42
N TRP A 68 8.44 -7.11 1.82
CA TRP A 68 8.20 -5.68 1.62
C TRP A 68 8.25 -5.30 0.14
N LYS A 69 9.28 -5.76 -0.59
CA LYS A 69 9.43 -5.46 -2.02
C LYS A 69 8.22 -5.93 -2.82
N GLN A 70 7.74 -7.13 -2.53
CA GLN A 70 6.54 -7.69 -3.14
C GLN A 70 5.31 -6.84 -2.79
N ALA A 71 5.03 -6.64 -1.50
CA ALA A 71 3.84 -5.89 -1.07
C ALA A 71 3.82 -4.44 -1.59
N TYR A 72 4.98 -3.79 -1.61
CA TYR A 72 5.14 -2.43 -2.14
C TYR A 72 4.95 -2.38 -3.66
N GLY A 73 5.49 -3.36 -4.38
CA GLY A 73 5.32 -3.51 -5.83
C GLY A 73 3.86 -3.70 -6.21
N GLU A 74 3.19 -4.68 -5.60
CA GLU A 74 1.77 -4.98 -5.82
C GLU A 74 0.88 -3.77 -5.53
N LEU A 75 1.10 -3.08 -4.41
CA LEU A 75 0.37 -1.86 -4.05
C LEU A 75 0.57 -0.74 -5.08
N LYS A 76 1.81 -0.54 -5.56
CA LYS A 76 2.09 0.47 -6.58
C LYS A 76 1.40 0.14 -7.90
N THR A 77 1.43 -1.12 -8.32
CA THR A 77 0.72 -1.56 -9.52
C THR A 77 -0.78 -1.26 -9.41
N GLU A 78 -1.41 -1.58 -8.29
CA GLU A 78 -2.84 -1.30 -8.05
C GLU A 78 -3.16 0.20 -7.93
N LEU A 79 -2.24 1.03 -7.43
CA LEU A 79 -2.42 2.48 -7.45
C LEU A 79 -2.31 3.06 -8.87
N GLN A 80 -1.38 2.55 -9.68
CA GLN A 80 -1.20 2.97 -11.07
C GLN A 80 -2.43 2.67 -11.93
N THR A 81 -3.08 1.52 -11.75
CA THR A 81 -4.30 1.16 -12.49
C THR A 81 -5.46 2.12 -12.18
N ARG A 82 -5.50 2.69 -10.97
CA ARG A 82 -6.55 3.62 -10.52
C ARG A 82 -6.32 5.07 -10.90
N GLU A 83 -5.06 5.49 -10.94
CA GLU A 83 -4.70 6.82 -11.45
C GLU A 83 -5.00 6.93 -12.96
N HIS A 84 -4.90 5.80 -13.68
CA HIS A 84 -5.20 5.66 -15.09
C HIS A 84 -6.68 5.34 -15.39
N VAL A 85 -7.63 5.89 -14.61
CA VAL A 85 -9.01 5.95 -15.09
C VAL A 85 -9.12 7.15 -16.02
N ASP A 86 -9.10 6.87 -17.31
CA ASP A 86 -9.38 7.85 -18.35
C ASP A 86 -10.62 8.65 -17.94
N ARG A 87 -10.45 9.97 -17.76
CA ARG A 87 -11.54 10.90 -17.42
C ARG A 87 -12.45 11.12 -18.63
N GLY A 88 -12.93 10.05 -19.26
CA GLY A 88 -13.85 10.06 -20.40
C GLY A 88 -15.15 10.80 -20.11
N GLY A 89 -15.53 10.95 -18.84
CA GLY A 89 -16.69 11.74 -18.42
C GLY A 89 -16.60 13.23 -18.78
N ARG A 90 -15.41 13.84 -18.82
CA ARG A 90 -15.26 15.24 -19.23
C ARG A 90 -15.25 15.41 -20.74
N GLN A 91 -14.59 14.50 -21.47
CA GLN A 91 -14.60 14.52 -22.94
C GLN A 91 -15.97 14.20 -23.52
N ALA A 92 -16.71 13.23 -22.97
CA ALA A 92 -18.07 12.91 -23.39
C ALA A 92 -19.02 14.10 -23.18
N ARG A 93 -18.94 14.79 -22.03
CA ARG A 93 -19.72 16.01 -21.77
C ARG A 93 -19.34 17.16 -22.71
N ARG A 94 -18.05 17.31 -23.04
CA ARG A 94 -17.56 18.35 -23.97
C ARG A 94 -18.04 18.09 -25.40
N ARG A 95 -18.02 16.84 -25.87
CA ARG A 95 -18.57 16.43 -27.17
C ARG A 95 -20.07 16.69 -27.26
N ALA A 96 -20.83 16.28 -26.24
CA ALA A 96 -22.28 16.52 -26.19
C ALA A 96 -22.65 18.02 -26.17
N GLN A 97 -21.85 18.88 -25.53
CA GLN A 97 -22.05 20.34 -25.59
C GLN A 97 -21.72 20.93 -26.96
N GLN A 98 -20.66 20.47 -27.63
CA GLN A 98 -20.30 20.94 -28.97
C GLN A 98 -21.32 20.52 -30.03
N GLU A 99 -21.92 19.33 -29.90
CA GLU A 99 -22.97 18.84 -30.79
C GLU A 99 -24.26 19.64 -30.65
N LYS A 100 -24.60 20.12 -29.44
CA LYS A 100 -25.73 21.03 -29.20
C LYS A 100 -25.53 22.46 -29.73
N GLN A 101 -24.29 22.93 -29.87
CA GLN A 101 -24.01 24.28 -30.41
C GLN A 101 -23.89 24.32 -31.93
N ARG A 102 -23.80 23.16 -32.59
CA ARG A 102 -23.70 23.03 -34.05
C ARG A 102 -25.04 22.74 -34.75
N ARG A 103 -26.12 22.55 -33.98
CA ARG A 103 -27.51 22.50 -34.46
C ARG A 103 -28.15 23.86 -34.31
#